data_AF-A0A1H2CHX7-F1
#
_entry.id   AF-A0A1H2CHX7-F1
#
_cell.length_a   1.000
_cell.length_b   1.000
_cell.length_c   1.000
_cell.angle_alpha   90.00
_cell.angle_beta   90.00
_cell.angle_gamma   90.00
#
_symmetry.space_group_name_H-M   'P 1'
#
loop_
_entity.id
_entity.type
_entity.pdbx_description
1 polymer ?
#
loop_
_entity_poly.entity_id
_entity_poly.type
_entity_poly.pdbx_seq_one_letter_code
_entity_poly.pdbx_strand_id
1 'polypeptide(L)'
;MDSKFNFLATGRTNEELLERIDNRQKYMPETVDASVAELQFRGHVFSDDELRVIDEDIQAHRNNAAQVDGRLGFFNNNTNNVIVNDPDAPTMYSRRALYTFTVLCGALFGSILMAMNISKTEKKGNAFWVVLFGIGFTVLQYYIMSNLAKQGSGSSSAIIGGIVAAYILDFIFWKRFIGYATFYRARQIWVPLVIAVVIGALLVLAIIYGGQQ
;
A
#
# COMPACT_ATOMS: atom_id res chain seq x y z
N MET A 1 21.96 10.07 -6.26
CA MET A 1 21.50 9.84 -4.88
C MET A 1 20.55 10.95 -4.49
N ASP A 2 19.44 10.60 -3.83
CA ASP A 2 18.39 11.54 -3.41
C ASP A 2 18.89 12.40 -2.24
N SER A 3 18.85 13.73 -2.39
CA SER A 3 19.44 14.68 -1.45
C SER A 3 18.79 14.64 -0.06
N LYS A 4 17.54 14.16 0.02
CA LYS A 4 16.79 14.03 1.27
C LYS A 4 17.44 13.04 2.24
N PHE A 5 17.83 11.85 1.77
CA PHE A 5 18.37 10.80 2.65
C PHE A 5 19.74 11.15 3.20
N ASN A 6 20.59 11.80 2.38
CA ASN A 6 21.87 12.31 2.84
C ASN A 6 21.68 13.36 3.95
N PHE A 7 20.77 14.31 3.78
CA PHE A 7 20.45 15.29 4.82
C PHE A 7 19.93 14.65 6.11
N LEU A 8 19.12 13.59 5.99
CA LEU A 8 18.63 12.86 7.16
C LEU A 8 19.76 12.11 7.89
N ALA A 9 20.78 11.63 7.17
CA ALA A 9 21.93 10.94 7.75
C ALA A 9 22.88 11.90 8.49
N THR A 10 23.13 13.10 7.95
CA THR A 10 24.03 14.08 8.60
C THR A 10 23.56 14.50 10.00
N GLY A 11 22.25 14.50 10.24
CA GLY A 11 21.65 14.82 11.55
C GLY A 11 21.69 13.69 12.58
N ARG A 12 22.24 12.51 12.27
CA ARG A 12 22.24 11.33 13.15
C ARG A 12 23.59 11.08 13.81
N THR A 13 23.58 10.38 14.94
CA THR A 13 24.79 9.91 15.63
C THR A 13 25.41 8.70 14.93
N ASN A 14 26.68 8.40 15.19
CA ASN A 14 27.34 7.25 14.55
C ASN A 14 26.66 5.93 14.95
N GLU A 15 26.22 5.83 16.20
CA GLU A 15 25.50 4.68 16.73
C GLU A 15 24.17 4.44 16.00
N GLU A 16 23.39 5.51 15.76
CA GLU A 16 22.14 5.42 14.99
C GLU A 16 22.38 5.02 13.53
N LEU A 17 23.48 5.48 12.92
CA LEU A 17 23.84 5.13 11.54
C LEU A 17 24.28 3.66 11.45
N LEU A 18 25.03 3.16 12.43
CA LEU A 18 25.42 1.76 12.52
C LEU A 18 24.20 0.85 12.75
N GLU A 19 23.25 1.25 13.61
CA GLU A 19 22.01 0.50 13.83
C GLU A 19 21.24 0.29 12.51
N ARG A 20 21.19 1.32 11.66
CA ARG A 20 20.52 1.26 10.35
C ARG A 20 21.20 0.28 9.39
N ILE A 21 22.52 0.15 9.45
CA ILE A 21 23.31 -0.78 8.63
C ILE A 21 23.15 -2.22 9.15
N ASP A 22 23.24 -2.41 10.47
CA ASP A 22 23.08 -3.72 11.12
C ASP A 22 21.66 -4.27 10.91
N ASN A 23 20.66 -3.39 10.94
CA ASN A 23 19.26 -3.74 10.73
C ASN A 23 18.74 -3.37 9.32
N ARG A 24 19.61 -3.36 8.29
CA ARG A 24 19.33 -2.91 6.91
C ARG A 24 18.01 -3.41 6.30
N GLN A 25 17.56 -4.61 6.64
CA GLN A 25 16.29 -5.18 6.18
C GLN A 25 15.04 -4.43 6.68
N LYS A 26 15.17 -3.59 7.72
CA LYS A 26 14.06 -2.80 8.29
C LYS A 26 13.96 -1.40 7.67
N TYR A 27 14.98 -0.95 6.94
CA TYR A 27 15.10 0.40 6.43
C TYR A 27 14.98 0.44 4.91
N MET A 28 14.74 1.62 4.36
CA MET A 28 14.84 1.78 2.91
C MET A 28 16.30 1.58 2.48
N PRO A 29 16.54 0.93 1.33
CA PRO A 29 17.86 0.86 0.73
C PRO A 29 18.58 2.22 0.68
N GLU A 30 17.87 3.28 0.31
CA GLU A 30 18.41 4.65 0.24
C GLU A 30 18.86 5.19 1.60
N THR A 31 18.16 4.80 2.67
CA THR A 31 18.52 5.15 4.05
C THR A 31 19.80 4.44 4.48
N VAL A 32 19.98 3.18 4.09
CA VAL A 32 21.18 2.42 4.40
C VAL A 32 22.37 2.97 3.62
N ASP A 33 22.21 3.23 2.32
CA ASP A 33 23.24 3.82 1.45
C ASP A 33 23.72 5.18 2.01
N ALA A 34 22.78 6.04 2.41
CA ALA A 34 23.10 7.34 3.01
C ALA A 34 23.82 7.21 4.36
N SER A 35 23.49 6.17 5.15
CA SER A 35 24.12 5.93 6.44
C SER A 35 25.57 5.45 6.29
N VAL A 36 25.83 4.58 5.31
CA VAL A 36 27.19 4.14 4.95
C VAL A 36 28.03 5.31 4.47
N ALA A 37 27.51 6.12 3.54
CA ALA A 37 28.21 7.26 2.99
C ALA A 37 28.57 8.31 4.06
N GLU A 38 27.64 8.58 4.98
CA GLU A 38 27.88 9.51 6.08
C GLU A 38 28.93 8.99 7.07
N LEU A 39 28.91 7.70 7.41
CA LEU A 39 29.93 7.11 8.28
C LEU A 39 31.33 7.14 7.64
N GLN A 40 31.42 6.85 6.34
CA GLN A 40 32.67 6.99 5.59
C GLN A 40 33.17 8.44 5.60
N PHE A 41 32.27 9.40 5.39
CA PHE A 41 32.60 10.82 5.45
C PHE A 41 33.12 11.24 6.83
N ARG A 42 32.60 10.65 7.91
CA ARG A 42 33.04 10.86 9.29
C ARG A 42 34.34 10.14 9.66
N GLY A 43 34.95 9.41 8.71
CA GLY A 43 36.20 8.69 8.92
C GLY A 43 36.05 7.27 9.47
N HIS A 44 34.83 6.71 9.48
CA HIS A 44 34.64 5.29 9.75
C HIS A 44 35.12 4.48 8.55
N VAL A 45 35.94 3.46 8.80
CA VAL A 45 36.51 2.61 7.75
C VAL A 45 35.74 1.30 7.73
N PHE A 46 35.04 1.04 6.63
CA PHE A 46 34.50 -0.27 6.33
C PHE A 46 35.53 -1.07 5.53
N SER A 47 35.65 -2.35 5.81
CA SER A 47 36.39 -3.27 4.94
C SER A 47 35.66 -3.48 3.61
N ASP A 48 36.41 -3.84 2.57
CA ASP A 48 35.84 -4.16 1.26
C ASP A 48 34.85 -5.33 1.33
N ASP A 49 35.11 -6.30 2.22
CA ASP A 49 34.22 -7.43 2.46
C ASP A 49 32.90 -6.99 3.12
N GLU A 50 32.93 -6.08 4.11
CA GLU A 50 31.72 -5.54 4.74
C GLU A 50 30.87 -4.77 3.75
N LEU A 51 31.48 -3.88 2.95
CA LEU A 51 30.75 -3.11 1.93
C LEU A 51 30.10 -4.03 0.90
N ARG A 52 30.80 -5.07 0.47
CA ARG A 52 30.26 -6.07 -0.47
C ARG A 52 29.05 -6.79 0.12
N VAL A 53 29.12 -7.23 1.37
CA VAL A 53 28.00 -7.91 2.05
C VAL A 53 26.80 -6.97 2.20
N ILE A 54 27.03 -5.69 2.55
CA ILE A 54 25.97 -4.70 2.66
C ILE A 54 25.28 -4.48 1.31
N ASP A 55 26.05 -4.27 0.25
CA ASP A 55 25.51 -4.04 -1.10
C ASP A 55 24.75 -5.28 -1.64
N GLU A 56 25.30 -6.49 -1.46
CA GLU A 56 24.64 -7.74 -1.85
C GLU A 56 23.27 -7.89 -1.16
N ASP A 57 23.19 -7.59 0.13
CA ASP A 57 21.93 -7.69 0.88
C ASP A 57 20.91 -6.61 0.48
N ILE A 58 21.37 -5.38 0.23
CA ILE A 58 20.52 -4.28 -0.24
C ILE A 58 19.96 -4.61 -1.63
N GLN A 59 20.81 -5.11 -2.53
CA GLN A 59 20.41 -5.53 -3.87
C GLN A 59 19.47 -6.73 -3.81
N ALA A 60 19.73 -7.72 -2.96
CA ALA A 60 18.82 -8.83 -2.73
C ALA A 60 17.45 -8.34 -2.25
N HIS A 61 17.41 -7.37 -1.34
CA HIS A 61 16.17 -6.75 -0.85
C HIS A 61 15.39 -6.04 -1.97
N ARG A 62 16.08 -5.24 -2.81
CA ARG A 62 15.49 -4.59 -4.00
C ARG A 62 14.98 -5.59 -5.03
N ASN A 63 15.76 -6.61 -5.34
CA ASN A 63 15.42 -7.65 -6.32
C ASN A 63 14.24 -8.50 -5.85
N ASN A 64 14.18 -8.83 -4.56
CA ASN A 64 13.05 -9.54 -3.97
C ASN A 64 11.76 -8.71 -4.03
N ALA A 65 11.85 -7.39 -3.84
CA ALA A 65 10.71 -6.49 -4.00
C ALA A 65 10.23 -6.41 -5.47
N ALA A 66 11.15 -6.38 -6.44
CA ALA A 66 10.81 -6.38 -7.86
C ALA A 66 10.15 -7.69 -8.34
N GLN A 67 10.54 -8.84 -7.76
CA GLN A 67 9.97 -10.16 -8.10
C GLN A 67 8.53 -10.37 -7.62
N VAL A 68 7.98 -9.47 -6.78
CA VAL A 68 6.59 -9.53 -6.30
C VAL A 68 5.55 -9.37 -7.44
N ASP A 69 5.97 -8.93 -8.64
CA ASP A 69 5.12 -8.64 -9.81
C ASP A 69 4.39 -9.88 -10.41
N GLY A 70 4.81 -11.11 -10.10
CA GLY A 70 4.46 -12.28 -10.93
C GLY A 70 3.37 -13.25 -10.44
N ARG A 71 2.94 -13.21 -9.18
CA ARG A 71 1.95 -14.15 -8.63
C ARG A 71 0.90 -13.39 -7.85
N LEU A 72 -0.38 -13.69 -8.11
CA LEU A 72 -1.56 -13.21 -7.38
C LEU A 72 -1.25 -13.07 -5.87
N GLY A 73 -0.83 -11.88 -5.45
CA GLY A 73 -0.16 -11.65 -4.16
C GLY A 73 -1.09 -11.69 -2.95
N PHE A 74 -2.36 -12.05 -3.16
CA PHE A 74 -3.40 -12.04 -2.14
C PHE A 74 -3.28 -13.21 -1.16
N PHE A 75 -2.74 -14.35 -1.61
CA PHE A 75 -2.60 -15.57 -0.79
C PHE A 75 -1.18 -15.84 -0.30
N ASN A 76 -0.20 -15.00 -0.65
CA ASN A 76 1.17 -15.20 -0.21
C ASN A 76 1.45 -14.42 1.08
N ASN A 77 1.97 -15.10 2.09
CA ASN A 77 2.32 -14.56 3.42
C ASN A 77 3.56 -13.66 3.36
N ASN A 78 4.30 -13.71 2.26
CA ASN A 78 5.54 -12.97 2.02
C ASN A 78 5.33 -11.58 1.39
N THR A 79 4.14 -10.97 1.52
CA THR A 79 3.85 -9.62 1.00
C THR A 79 4.50 -8.48 1.81
N ASN A 80 5.28 -8.83 2.84
CA ASN A 80 5.94 -7.85 3.71
C ASN A 80 7.25 -7.33 3.14
N ASN A 81 7.75 -7.88 2.03
CA ASN A 81 9.08 -7.56 1.50
C ASN A 81 9.27 -6.10 1.10
N VAL A 82 8.16 -5.37 0.94
CA VAL A 82 8.13 -3.97 0.54
C VAL A 82 7.68 -3.07 1.71
N ILE A 83 7.29 -3.67 2.83
CA ILE A 83 6.89 -2.97 4.04
C ILE A 83 8.12 -2.81 4.93
N VAL A 84 8.55 -1.57 5.12
CA VAL A 84 9.71 -1.23 5.96
C VAL A 84 9.26 -0.48 7.22
N ASN A 85 10.07 -0.54 8.27
CA ASN A 85 9.84 0.19 9.52
C ASN A 85 10.53 1.56 9.53
N ASP A 86 11.13 1.93 8.41
CA ASP A 86 11.80 3.21 8.23
C ASP A 86 10.84 4.39 8.50
N PRO A 87 11.18 5.28 9.45
CA PRO A 87 10.43 6.52 9.67
C PRO A 87 10.38 7.42 8.45
N ASP A 88 11.40 7.36 7.59
CA ASP A 88 11.60 8.23 6.44
C ASP A 88 10.85 7.72 5.20
N ALA A 89 10.33 6.49 5.25
CA ALA A 89 9.53 5.88 4.18
C ALA A 89 8.12 6.48 4.07
N PRO A 90 7.57 6.56 2.84
CA PRO A 90 6.22 7.03 2.64
C PRO A 90 5.21 6.10 3.33
N THR A 91 4.23 6.69 4.02
CA THR A 91 3.18 5.93 4.69
C THR A 91 2.05 5.59 3.72
N MET A 92 1.76 4.30 3.53
CA MET A 92 0.68 3.82 2.66
C MET A 92 -0.13 2.71 3.33
N TYR A 93 -1.40 2.58 2.96
CA TYR A 93 -2.17 1.39 3.31
C TYR A 93 -1.61 0.19 2.55
N SER A 94 -1.49 -0.96 3.21
CA SER A 94 -0.94 -2.15 2.58
C SER A 94 -1.86 -2.72 1.50
N ARG A 95 -1.30 -3.50 0.56
CA ARG A 95 -2.11 -4.18 -0.48
C ARG A 95 -3.18 -5.08 0.12
N ARG A 96 -2.82 -5.83 1.17
CA ARG A 96 -3.75 -6.69 1.93
C ARG A 96 -4.87 -5.88 2.58
N ALA A 97 -4.51 -4.79 3.25
CA ALA A 97 -5.46 -3.85 3.84
C ALA A 97 -6.48 -3.37 2.79
N LEU A 98 -5.98 -2.92 1.65
CA LEU A 98 -6.80 -2.40 0.57
C LEU A 98 -7.72 -3.49 -0.03
N TYR A 99 -7.20 -4.68 -0.26
CA TYR A 99 -7.99 -5.81 -0.75
C TYR A 99 -9.13 -6.17 0.21
N THR A 100 -8.80 -6.46 1.48
CA THR A 100 -9.80 -6.84 2.49
C THR A 100 -10.84 -5.74 2.66
N PHE A 101 -10.41 -4.48 2.68
CA PHE A 101 -11.32 -3.35 2.79
C PHE A 101 -12.25 -3.21 1.58
N THR A 102 -11.73 -3.43 0.36
CA THR A 102 -12.52 -3.37 -0.87
C THR A 102 -13.55 -4.50 -0.93
N VAL A 103 -13.18 -5.71 -0.52
CA VAL A 103 -14.09 -6.87 -0.53
C VAL A 103 -15.22 -6.69 0.49
N LEU A 104 -14.91 -6.16 1.69
CA LEU A 104 -15.88 -6.01 2.77
C LEU A 104 -16.75 -4.75 2.63
N CYS A 105 -16.15 -3.62 2.26
CA CYS A 105 -16.84 -2.33 2.20
C CYS A 105 -17.28 -1.96 0.78
N GLY A 106 -16.75 -2.61 -0.26
CA GLY A 106 -17.10 -2.37 -1.65
C GLY A 106 -16.10 -1.53 -2.44
N ALA A 107 -16.31 -1.47 -3.75
CA ALA A 107 -15.41 -0.84 -4.73
C ALA A 107 -15.15 0.65 -4.46
N LEU A 108 -16.18 1.40 -4.07
CA LEU A 108 -16.05 2.83 -3.76
C LEU A 108 -15.09 3.09 -2.60
N PHE A 109 -15.24 2.33 -1.51
CA PHE A 109 -14.39 2.48 -0.34
C PHE A 109 -12.95 2.04 -0.64
N GLY A 110 -12.79 0.92 -1.35
CA GLY A 110 -11.49 0.45 -1.85
C GLY A 110 -10.77 1.48 -2.72
N SER A 111 -11.49 2.12 -3.63
CA SER A 111 -10.93 3.12 -4.55
C SER A 111 -10.50 4.39 -3.84
N ILE A 112 -11.22 4.81 -2.78
CA ILE A 112 -10.84 5.94 -1.94
C ILE A 112 -9.52 5.63 -1.22
N LEU A 113 -9.35 4.44 -0.64
CA LEU A 113 -8.08 4.04 -0.01
C LEU A 113 -6.93 4.01 -1.03
N MET A 114 -7.18 3.49 -2.23
CA MET A 114 -6.20 3.48 -3.31
C MET A 114 -5.80 4.91 -3.71
N ALA A 115 -6.77 5.80 -3.84
CA ALA A 115 -6.54 7.21 -4.14
C ALA A 115 -5.69 7.89 -3.05
N MET A 116 -5.93 7.58 -1.78
CA MET A 116 -5.08 8.05 -0.68
C MET A 116 -3.63 7.56 -0.82
N ASN A 117 -3.40 6.32 -1.22
CA ASN A 117 -2.05 5.82 -1.47
C ASN A 117 -1.38 6.53 -2.66
N ILE A 118 -2.09 6.66 -3.78
CA ILE A 118 -1.56 7.34 -4.99
C ILE A 118 -1.28 8.82 -4.72
N SER A 119 -2.03 9.47 -3.83
CA SER A 119 -1.76 10.85 -3.42
C SER A 119 -0.41 11.04 -2.72
N LYS A 120 0.19 9.94 -2.21
CA LYS A 120 1.52 9.92 -1.58
C LYS A 120 2.64 9.60 -2.57
N THR A 121 2.33 9.38 -3.84
CA THR A 121 3.32 9.21 -4.90
C THR A 121 3.43 10.47 -5.74
N GLU A 122 4.45 10.56 -6.58
CA GLU A 122 4.62 11.67 -7.54
C GLU A 122 3.43 11.78 -8.51
N LYS A 123 2.68 10.70 -8.69
CA LYS A 123 1.54 10.58 -9.60
C LYS A 123 0.21 10.98 -8.97
N LYS A 124 0.22 11.87 -7.96
CA LYS A 124 -0.96 12.32 -7.20
C LYS A 124 -2.16 12.76 -8.05
N GLY A 125 -1.93 13.32 -9.23
CA GLY A 125 -3.00 13.74 -10.16
C GLY A 125 -3.91 12.60 -10.63
N ASN A 126 -3.45 11.35 -10.53
CA ASN A 126 -4.23 10.17 -10.95
C ASN A 126 -5.17 9.65 -9.87
N ALA A 127 -5.11 10.18 -8.64
CA ALA A 127 -5.99 9.78 -7.55
C ALA A 127 -7.48 9.98 -7.91
N PHE A 128 -7.79 11.05 -8.66
CA PHE A 128 -9.14 11.34 -9.14
C PHE A 128 -9.73 10.22 -10.01
N TRP A 129 -8.94 9.69 -10.96
CA TRP A 129 -9.37 8.61 -11.86
C TRP A 129 -9.74 7.33 -11.11
N VAL A 130 -9.05 7.08 -9.99
CA VAL A 130 -9.30 5.90 -9.16
C VAL A 130 -10.65 6.03 -8.45
N VAL A 131 -10.94 7.21 -7.88
CA VAL A 131 -12.23 7.48 -7.24
C VAL A 131 -13.36 7.40 -8.26
N LEU A 132 -13.18 8.00 -9.45
CA LEU A 132 -14.14 7.94 -10.54
C LEU A 132 -14.44 6.48 -10.96
N PHE A 133 -13.40 5.65 -11.06
CA PHE A 133 -13.56 4.22 -11.29
C PHE A 133 -14.42 3.56 -10.19
N GLY A 134 -14.14 3.82 -8.91
CA GLY A 134 -14.91 3.21 -7.82
C GLY A 134 -16.38 3.62 -7.83
N ILE A 135 -16.69 4.87 -8.16
CA ILE A 135 -18.07 5.34 -8.35
C ILE A 135 -18.73 4.60 -9.51
N GLY A 136 -18.08 4.60 -10.69
CA GLY A 136 -18.61 3.94 -11.88
C GLY A 136 -18.81 2.43 -11.69
N PHE A 137 -17.87 1.74 -11.04
CA PHE A 137 -17.97 0.33 -10.72
C PHE A 137 -19.12 0.06 -9.75
N THR A 138 -19.30 0.89 -8.73
CA THR A 138 -20.39 0.74 -7.76
C THR A 138 -21.76 0.90 -8.44
N VAL A 139 -21.90 1.89 -9.32
CA VAL A 139 -23.12 2.09 -10.13
C VAL A 139 -23.37 0.88 -11.03
N LEU A 140 -22.35 0.42 -11.76
CA LEU A 140 -22.46 -0.76 -12.62
C LEU A 140 -22.85 -2.02 -11.82
N GLN A 141 -22.21 -2.23 -10.67
CA GLN A 141 -22.51 -3.35 -9.78
C GLN A 141 -23.97 -3.30 -9.30
N TYR A 142 -24.47 -2.12 -8.92
CA TYR A 142 -25.88 -1.93 -8.57
C TYR A 142 -26.83 -2.28 -9.72
N TYR A 143 -26.54 -1.84 -10.95
CA TYR A 143 -27.34 -2.22 -12.13
C TYR A 143 -27.33 -3.73 -12.40
N ILE A 144 -26.17 -4.38 -12.29
CA ILE A 144 -26.07 -5.83 -12.46
C ILE A 144 -26.88 -6.54 -11.37
N MET A 145 -26.68 -6.16 -10.10
CA MET A 145 -27.36 -6.77 -8.96
C MET A 145 -28.88 -6.60 -9.01
N SER A 146 -29.38 -5.42 -9.38
CA SER A 146 -30.83 -5.17 -9.48
C SER A 146 -31.51 -6.00 -10.57
N ASN A 147 -30.79 -6.41 -11.61
CA ASN A 147 -31.30 -7.32 -12.64
C ASN A 147 -31.20 -8.80 -12.22
N LEU A 148 -30.13 -9.22 -11.55
CA LEU A 148 -30.00 -10.59 -11.02
C LEU A 148 -30.90 -10.88 -9.82
N ALA A 149 -31.15 -9.88 -8.97
CA ALA A 149 -32.02 -10.04 -7.79
C ALA A 149 -33.46 -10.43 -8.19
N LYS A 150 -33.94 -9.96 -9.34
CA LYS A 150 -35.23 -10.37 -9.93
C LYS A 150 -35.30 -11.86 -10.26
N GLN A 151 -34.16 -12.55 -10.33
CA GLN A 151 -34.03 -13.99 -10.64
C GLN A 151 -33.74 -14.86 -9.41
N GLY A 152 -33.75 -14.31 -8.19
CA GLY A 152 -33.65 -15.08 -6.93
C GLY A 152 -32.24 -15.35 -6.38
N SER A 153 -31.17 -14.81 -6.99
CA SER A 153 -29.76 -15.11 -6.66
C SER A 153 -28.95 -13.93 -6.07
N GLY A 154 -29.59 -13.03 -5.31
CA GLY A 154 -29.02 -11.71 -4.99
C GLY A 154 -27.79 -11.67 -4.05
N SER A 155 -27.70 -12.55 -3.05
CA SER A 155 -26.85 -12.28 -1.87
C SER A 155 -25.33 -12.53 -2.06
N SER A 156 -24.92 -13.47 -2.91
CA SER A 156 -23.49 -13.78 -3.14
C SER A 156 -22.80 -12.84 -4.14
N SER A 157 -23.58 -12.08 -4.91
CA SER A 157 -23.09 -11.22 -5.99
C SER A 157 -22.30 -10.00 -5.51
N ALA A 158 -22.58 -9.50 -4.30
CA ALA A 158 -21.91 -8.34 -3.73
C ALA A 158 -20.43 -8.62 -3.41
N ILE A 159 -20.17 -9.78 -2.79
CA ILE A 159 -18.82 -10.23 -2.43
C ILE A 159 -18.00 -10.48 -3.69
N ILE A 160 -18.61 -11.10 -4.71
CA ILE A 160 -17.96 -11.33 -6.01
C ILE A 160 -17.58 -9.98 -6.64
N GLY A 161 -18.48 -9.00 -6.64
CA GLY A 161 -18.20 -7.65 -7.12
C GLY A 161 -17.04 -6.98 -6.38
N GLY A 162 -17.00 -7.10 -5.05
CA GLY A 162 -15.90 -6.59 -4.23
C GLY A 162 -14.56 -7.25 -4.54
N ILE A 163 -14.54 -8.57 -4.76
CA ILE A 163 -13.34 -9.31 -5.18
C ILE A 163 -12.86 -8.82 -6.55
N VAL A 164 -13.75 -8.73 -7.53
CA VAL A 164 -13.44 -8.24 -8.88
C VAL A 164 -12.89 -6.82 -8.83
N ALA A 165 -13.53 -5.93 -8.07
CA ALA A 165 -13.05 -4.56 -7.88
C ALA A 165 -11.65 -4.51 -7.27
N ALA A 166 -11.40 -5.33 -6.25
CA ALA A 166 -10.10 -5.39 -5.59
C ALA A 166 -8.99 -5.86 -6.56
N TYR A 167 -9.29 -6.83 -7.43
CA TYR A 167 -8.38 -7.26 -8.50
C TYR A 167 -8.09 -6.15 -9.49
N ILE A 168 -9.12 -5.42 -9.94
CA ILE A 168 -8.94 -4.31 -10.88
C ILE A 168 -8.11 -3.19 -10.24
N LEU A 169 -8.39 -2.85 -8.98
CA LEU A 169 -7.61 -1.85 -8.25
C LEU A 169 -6.14 -2.24 -8.15
N ASP A 170 -5.82 -3.49 -7.80
CA ASP A 170 -4.45 -3.95 -7.70
C ASP A 170 -3.76 -4.01 -9.09
N PHE A 171 -4.36 -4.69 -10.06
CA PHE A 171 -3.74 -4.94 -11.36
C PHE A 171 -3.58 -3.67 -12.20
N ILE A 172 -4.59 -2.79 -12.19
CA ILE A 172 -4.56 -1.55 -12.99
C ILE A 172 -3.91 -0.43 -12.19
N PHE A 173 -4.41 -0.13 -11.00
CA PHE A 173 -4.01 1.11 -10.31
C PHE A 173 -2.74 0.92 -9.47
N TRP A 174 -2.63 -0.14 -8.68
CA TRP A 174 -1.42 -0.36 -7.87
C TRP A 174 -0.20 -0.56 -8.77
N LYS A 175 -0.28 -1.50 -9.72
CA LYS A 175 0.82 -1.76 -10.66
C LYS A 175 1.25 -0.52 -11.43
N ARG A 176 0.29 0.29 -11.92
CA ARG A 176 0.58 1.46 -12.78
C ARG A 176 1.10 2.67 -12.02
N PHE A 177 0.54 2.95 -10.85
CA PHE A 177 0.77 4.20 -10.14
C PHE A 177 1.73 4.09 -8.96
N ILE A 178 1.81 2.92 -8.32
CA ILE A 178 2.69 2.69 -7.16
C ILE A 178 3.87 1.81 -7.57
N GLY A 179 3.61 0.71 -8.29
CA GLY A 179 4.63 -0.29 -8.61
C GLY A 179 4.84 -1.30 -7.47
N TYR A 180 5.43 -2.45 -7.79
CA TYR A 180 5.61 -3.54 -6.82
C TYR A 180 6.93 -3.48 -6.04
N ALA A 181 7.93 -2.76 -6.55
CA ALA A 181 9.23 -2.59 -5.89
C ALA A 181 9.28 -1.39 -4.92
N THR A 182 8.14 -0.79 -4.58
CA THR A 182 8.08 0.52 -3.91
C THR A 182 8.01 0.40 -2.41
N PHE A 183 9.14 0.53 -1.71
CA PHE A 183 9.21 0.46 -0.24
C PHE A 183 8.30 1.50 0.44
N TYR A 184 7.51 1.05 1.42
CA TYR A 184 6.59 1.92 2.16
C TYR A 184 6.44 1.45 3.60
N ARG A 185 6.02 2.36 4.48
CA ARG A 185 5.62 2.03 5.84
C ARG A 185 4.12 1.80 5.92
N ALA A 186 3.69 0.68 6.49
CA ALA A 186 2.28 0.32 6.58
C ALA A 186 1.50 1.28 7.50
N ARG A 187 0.41 1.84 6.97
CA ARG A 187 -0.54 2.67 7.71
C ARG A 187 -1.71 1.83 8.23
N GLN A 188 -2.14 2.10 9.46
CA GLN A 188 -3.29 1.46 10.08
C GLN A 188 -4.63 1.86 9.43
N ILE A 189 -5.56 0.91 9.28
CA ILE A 189 -6.86 1.07 8.59
C ILE A 189 -7.98 1.55 9.53
N TRP A 190 -7.73 1.66 10.84
CA TRP A 190 -8.79 1.92 11.83
C TRP A 190 -9.62 3.17 11.54
N VAL A 191 -8.98 4.26 11.10
CA VAL A 191 -9.71 5.50 10.78
C VAL A 191 -10.67 5.31 9.59
N PRO A 192 -10.22 4.85 8.41
CA PRO A 192 -11.15 4.51 7.32
C PRO A 192 -12.22 3.49 7.70
N LEU A 193 -11.88 2.50 8.54
CA LEU A 193 -12.80 1.46 8.97
C LEU A 193 -13.96 2.00 9.80
N VAL A 194 -13.66 2.84 10.80
CA VAL A 194 -14.69 3.47 11.63
C VAL A 194 -15.61 4.32 10.76
N ILE A 195 -15.07 5.08 9.81
CA ILE A 195 -15.87 5.89 8.88
C ILE A 195 -16.81 5.01 8.04
N ALA A 196 -16.29 3.91 7.47
CA ALA A 196 -17.11 2.99 6.68
C ALA A 196 -18.21 2.32 7.51
N VAL A 197 -17.92 1.93 8.75
CA VAL A 197 -18.90 1.34 9.68
C VAL A 197 -19.99 2.35 10.04
N VAL A 198 -19.64 3.60 10.36
CA VAL A 198 -20.60 4.65 10.68
C VAL A 198 -21.51 4.94 9.48
N ILE A 199 -20.95 5.12 8.29
CA ILE A 199 -21.74 5.32 7.06
C ILE A 199 -22.65 4.12 6.80
N GLY A 200 -22.13 2.89 6.92
CA GLY A 200 -22.90 1.68 6.75
C GLY A 200 -24.07 1.58 7.74
N ALA A 201 -23.84 1.89 9.01
CA ALA A 201 -24.88 1.91 10.04
C ALA A 201 -25.97 2.95 9.72
N LEU A 202 -25.58 4.16 9.30
CA LEU A 202 -26.54 5.19 8.89
C LEU A 202 -27.37 4.77 7.68
N LEU A 203 -26.77 4.10 6.68
CA LEU A 203 -27.50 3.58 5.52
C LEU A 203 -28.48 2.47 5.91
N VAL A 204 -28.08 1.54 6.78
CA VAL A 204 -28.97 0.49 7.27
C VAL A 204 -30.16 1.09 8.04
N LEU A 205 -29.90 2.07 8.92
CA LEU A 205 -30.96 2.78 9.63
C LEU A 205 -31.89 3.50 8.65
N ALA A 206 -31.35 4.18 7.65
CA ALA A 206 -32.14 4.86 6.62
C ALA A 206 -33.03 3.90 5.83
N ILE A 207 -32.57 2.67 5.53
CA ILE A 207 -33.38 1.65 4.85
C ILE A 207 -34.50 1.15 5.77
N ILE A 208 -34.19 0.86 7.04
CA ILE A 208 -35.18 0.34 8.01
C ILE A 208 -36.29 1.37 8.28
N TYR A 209 -35.93 2.63 8.52
CA TYR A 209 -36.90 3.68 8.83
C TYR A 209 -37.51 4.33 7.60
N GLY A 210 -36.80 4.36 6.46
CA GLY A 210 -37.29 4.91 5.20
C GLY A 210 -38.19 3.97 4.40
N GLY A 211 -38.06 2.65 4.58
CA GLY A 211 -38.93 1.64 3.98
C GLY A 211 -40.27 1.42 4.69
N GLN A 212 -40.58 2.22 5.72
CA GLN A 212 -41.84 2.18 6.49
C GLN A 212 -42.89 3.19 5.95
N GLN A 213 -42.69 3.76 4.75
CA GLN A 213 -43.66 4.61 4.03
C GLN A 213 -44.15 3.91 2.76
#